data_AF-A0AAW4WR45-F1
#
_entry.id   AF-A0AAW4WR45-F1
#
_cell.length_a   1.000
_cell.length_b   1.000
_cell.length_c   1.000
_cell.angle_alpha   90.00
_cell.angle_beta   90.00
_cell.angle_gamma   90.00
#
_symmetry.space_group_name_H-M   'P 1'
#
loop_
_entity.id
_entity.type
_entity.pdbx_description
1 polymer ?
#
loop_
_entity_poly.entity_id
_entity_poly.type
_entity_poly.pdbx_seq_one_letter_code
_entity_poly.pdbx_strand_id
1 'polypeptide(L)' 'DDTKTVGENIKMAFGPIAEKVARFNAIGEEMANPDADFDALMEEMGKLQTEIDAADGWDLDSQLEQAMDALQCPDPDT' A
#
# COMPACT_ATOMS: atom_id res chain seq x y z
N ASP A 1 23.99 3.57 -9.10
CA ASP A 1 23.25 4.03 -10.30
C ASP A 1 22.09 4.82 -9.73
N ASP A 2 22.38 6.09 -9.54
CA ASP A 2 21.70 6.95 -8.55
C ASP A 2 20.66 7.85 -9.24
N THR A 3 20.24 7.44 -10.45
CA THR A 3 19.33 8.16 -11.33
C THR A 3 17.90 7.68 -11.24
N LYS A 4 17.61 6.70 -10.38
CA LYS A 4 16.23 6.26 -10.12
C LYS A 4 15.49 7.40 -9.46
N THR A 5 14.45 7.86 -10.14
CA THR A 5 13.55 8.89 -9.59
C THR A 5 12.98 8.40 -8.26
N VAL A 6 12.65 9.31 -7.35
CA VAL A 6 12.00 8.97 -6.06
C VAL A 6 10.80 8.05 -6.29
N GLY A 7 10.03 8.27 -7.36
CA GLY A 7 8.92 7.41 -7.79
C GLY A 7 9.29 5.99 -8.23
N GLU A 8 10.47 5.74 -8.81
CA GLU A 8 10.90 4.39 -9.21
C GLU A 8 11.38 3.56 -8.01
N ASN A 9 12.12 4.17 -7.08
CA ASN A 9 12.52 3.51 -5.83
C ASN A 9 11.30 3.17 -4.97
N ILE A 10 10.34 4.10 -4.93
CA ILE A 10 9.04 3.89 -4.28
C ILE A 10 8.31 2.74 -4.98
N LYS A 11 8.09 2.75 -6.30
CA LYS A 11 7.46 1.61 -7.02
C LYS A 11 8.12 0.25 -6.76
N MET A 12 9.45 0.19 -6.63
CA MET A 12 10.15 -1.06 -6.29
C MET A 12 9.94 -1.48 -4.83
N ALA A 13 9.92 -0.54 -3.89
CA ALA A 13 9.59 -0.81 -2.49
C ALA A 13 8.11 -1.22 -2.31
N PHE A 14 7.21 -0.72 -3.16
CA PHE A 14 5.77 -0.97 -3.07
C PHE A 14 5.26 -2.14 -3.88
N GLY A 15 6.01 -2.71 -4.83
CA GLY A 15 5.59 -3.93 -5.52
C GLY A 15 5.10 -5.03 -4.56
N PRO A 16 5.88 -5.39 -3.52
CA PRO A 16 5.47 -6.41 -2.56
C PRO A 16 4.30 -6.03 -1.64
N ILE A 17 4.07 -4.73 -1.39
CA ILE A 17 2.96 -4.25 -0.55
C ILE A 17 1.69 -4.10 -1.37
N ALA A 18 1.79 -3.59 -2.59
CA ALA A 18 0.70 -3.50 -3.55
C ALA A 18 0.12 -4.88 -3.89
N GLU A 19 0.96 -5.92 -4.00
CA GLU A 19 0.48 -7.30 -4.15
C GLU A 19 -0.35 -7.77 -2.94
N LYS A 20 0.06 -7.42 -1.72
CA LYS A 20 -0.68 -7.76 -0.50
C LYS A 20 -2.02 -7.02 -0.43
N VAL A 21 -2.03 -5.73 -0.76
CA VAL A 21 -3.26 -4.92 -0.85
C VAL A 21 -4.20 -5.50 -1.91
N ALA A 22 -3.68 -5.90 -3.07
CA ALA A 22 -4.48 -6.54 -4.11
C ALA A 22 -5.08 -7.88 -3.64
N ARG A 23 -4.31 -8.70 -2.92
CA ARG A 23 -4.82 -9.94 -2.32
C ARG A 23 -5.89 -9.66 -1.26
N PHE A 24 -5.70 -8.65 -0.42
CA PHE A 24 -6.69 -8.22 0.57
C PHE A 24 -8.03 -7.86 -0.09
N ASN A 25 -7.98 -7.09 -1.18
CA ASN A 25 -9.18 -6.75 -1.95
C ASN A 25 -9.83 -7.99 -2.59
N ALA A 26 -9.04 -8.89 -3.16
CA ALA A 26 -9.53 -10.14 -3.74
C ALA A 26 -10.24 -11.02 -2.69
N ILE A 27 -9.71 -11.09 -1.46
CA ILE A 27 -10.39 -11.80 -0.37
C ILE A 27 -11.74 -11.15 -0.06
N GLY A 28 -11.84 -9.83 -0.11
CA GLY A 28 -13.12 -9.12 0.07
C GLY A 28 -14.16 -9.49 -0.99
N GLU A 29 -13.73 -9.72 -2.23
CA GLU A 29 -14.60 -10.24 -3.30
C GLU A 29 -14.97 -11.71 -3.08
N GLU A 30 -14.01 -12.55 -2.64
CA GLU A 30 -14.27 -13.95 -2.30
C GLU A 30 -15.28 -14.08 -1.15
N MET A 31 -15.22 -13.19 -0.15
CA MET A 31 -16.19 -13.10 0.94
C MET A 31 -17.61 -12.73 0.48
N ALA A 32 -17.80 -12.24 -0.75
CA ALA A 32 -19.14 -12.03 -1.30
C ALA A 32 -19.81 -13.36 -1.72
N ASN A 33 -19.06 -14.47 -1.77
CA ASN A 33 -19.58 -15.79 -2.08
C ASN A 33 -20.13 -16.46 -0.80
N PRO A 34 -21.40 -16.92 -0.78
CA PRO A 34 -21.99 -17.59 0.39
C PRO A 34 -21.31 -18.93 0.76
N ASP A 35 -20.58 -19.54 -0.15
CA ASP A 35 -19.82 -20.79 0.08
C ASP A 35 -18.34 -20.54 0.43
N ALA A 36 -17.94 -19.28 0.60
CA ALA A 36 -16.56 -18.94 0.93
C ALA A 36 -16.17 -19.43 2.33
N ASP A 37 -14.90 -19.83 2.48
CA ASP A 37 -14.33 -20.15 3.78
C ASP A 37 -13.97 -18.86 4.51
N PHE A 38 -14.98 -18.25 5.13
CA PHE A 38 -14.83 -16.98 5.85
C PHE A 38 -13.77 -17.06 6.96
N ASP A 39 -13.61 -18.19 7.63
CA ASP A 39 -12.63 -18.34 8.71
C ASP A 39 -11.20 -18.30 8.14
N ALA A 40 -10.92 -19.04 7.07
CA ALA A 40 -9.63 -19.01 6.39
C ALA A 40 -9.33 -17.63 5.76
N LEU A 41 -10.33 -17.02 5.12
CA LEU A 41 -10.22 -15.71 4.49
C LEU A 41 -9.98 -14.59 5.51
N MET A 42 -10.66 -14.62 6.67
CA MET A 42 -10.44 -13.66 7.75
C MET A 42 -9.05 -13.80 8.37
N GLU A 43 -8.54 -15.03 8.54
CA GLU A 43 -7.16 -15.24 9.02
C GLU A 43 -6.12 -14.69 8.03
N GLU A 44 -6.34 -14.90 6.73
CA GLU A 44 -5.46 -14.37 5.67
C GLU A 44 -5.53 -12.84 5.61
N MET A 45 -6.74 -12.25 5.66
CA MET A 45 -6.92 -10.80 5.72
C MET A 45 -6.21 -10.17 6.91
N GLY A 46 -6.29 -10.77 8.10
CA GLY A 46 -5.64 -10.24 9.30
C GLY A 46 -4.12 -10.24 9.20
N LYS A 47 -3.53 -11.27 8.60
CA LYS A 47 -2.08 -11.33 8.31
C LYS A 47 -1.69 -10.26 7.30
N LEU A 48 -2.42 -10.17 6.18
CA LEU A 48 -2.16 -9.16 5.15
C LEU A 48 -2.28 -7.74 5.70
N GLN A 49 -3.32 -7.46 6.48
CA GLN A 49 -3.50 -6.16 7.12
C GLN A 49 -2.31 -5.81 8.02
N THR A 50 -1.87 -6.75 8.87
CA THR A 50 -0.70 -6.53 9.73
C THR A 50 0.56 -6.23 8.92
N GLU A 51 0.78 -6.95 7.81
CA GLU A 51 1.94 -6.74 6.94
C GLU A 51 1.87 -5.42 6.16
N ILE A 52 0.68 -5.00 5.74
CA ILE A 52 0.47 -3.72 5.04
C ILE A 52 0.63 -2.56 6.02
N ASP A 53 0.04 -2.65 7.22
CA ASP A 53 0.17 -1.66 8.29
C ASP A 53 1.64 -1.52 8.73
N ALA A 54 2.36 -2.63 8.92
CA ALA A 54 3.77 -2.61 9.32
C ALA A 54 4.69 -1.96 8.27
N ALA A 55 4.23 -1.82 7.03
CA ALA A 55 4.94 -1.18 5.93
C ALA A 55 4.38 0.22 5.60
N ASP A 56 3.49 0.76 6.43
CA ASP A 56 2.76 2.02 6.20
C ASP A 56 2.06 2.05 4.82
N GLY A 57 1.65 0.88 4.32
CA GLY A 57 1.24 0.68 2.93
C GLY A 57 -0.06 1.39 2.54
N TRP A 58 -0.93 1.71 3.51
CA TRP A 58 -2.20 2.40 3.25
C TRP A 58 -2.04 3.90 3.02
N ASP A 59 -1.12 4.52 3.75
CA ASP A 59 -0.90 5.96 3.69
C ASP A 59 0.07 6.35 2.59
N LEU A 60 0.47 5.39 1.77
CA LEU A 60 1.70 5.54 1.05
C LEU A 60 1.59 6.37 -0.23
N ASP A 61 0.48 6.25 -0.94
CA ASP A 61 0.15 7.17 -2.03
C ASP A 61 0.03 8.60 -1.49
N SER A 62 -0.56 8.78 -0.31
CA SER A 62 -0.64 10.07 0.37
C SER A 62 0.75 10.60 0.77
N GLN A 63 1.63 9.74 1.30
CA GLN A 63 3.01 10.09 1.63
C GLN A 63 3.84 10.43 0.39
N LEU A 64 3.63 9.73 -0.74
CA LEU A 64 4.29 10.03 -2.00
C LEU A 64 3.83 11.37 -2.56
N GLU A 65 2.52 11.63 -2.58
CA GLU A 65 1.97 12.91 -3.01
C GLU A 65 2.46 14.06 -2.13
N GLN A 66 2.45 13.89 -0.80
CA GLN A 66 3.01 14.87 0.13
C GLN A 66 4.50 15.08 -0.07
N ALA A 67 5.28 14.03 -0.30
CA ALA A 67 6.72 14.15 -0.54
C ALA A 67 7.00 14.87 -1.87
N MET A 68 6.22 14.59 -2.91
CA MET A 68 6.34 15.27 -4.20
C MET A 68 5.91 16.75 -4.12
N ASP A 69 4.84 17.05 -3.38
CA ASP A 69 4.36 18.42 -3.14
C ASP A 69 5.35 19.21 -2.27
N ALA A 70 5.91 18.59 -1.22
CA ALA A 70 6.96 19.17 -0.39
C ALA A 70 8.25 19.44 -1.17
N LEU A 71 8.58 18.59 -2.17
CA LEU A 71 9.70 18.81 -3.09
C LEU A 71 9.40 19.90 -4.14
N GLN A 72 8.13 20.27 -4.35
CA GLN A 72 7.71 21.31 -5.29
C GLN A 72 7.34 22.66 -4.63
N CYS A 73 7.36 22.78 -3.31
CA CYS A 73 7.12 24.06 -2.64
C CYS A 73 8.41 24.89 -2.46
N PRO A 74 8.49 26.13 -2.99
CA PRO A 74 9.37 27.15 -2.45
C PRO A 74 8.87 27.61 -1.06
N ASP A 75 9.81 28.02 -0.21
CA ASP A 75 9.63 28.30 1.23
C ASP A 75 8.36 29.09 1.61
N PRO A 76 7.67 28.72 2.71
CA PRO A 76 6.82 29.67 3.41
C PRO A 76 7.71 30.62 4.23
N ASP A 77 8.18 31.69 3.59
CA ASP A 77 8.48 32.93 4.31
C ASP A 77 7.16 33.73 4.40
N THR A 78 6.36 33.43 5.41
CA THR A 78 5.52 34.39 6.16
C THR A 78 5.01 33.81 7.48
#